data_AF-A0A496TNI9-F1
#
_entry.id   AF-A0A496TNI9-F1
#
_cell.length_a   1.000
_cell.length_b   1.000
_cell.length_c   1.000
_cell.angle_alpha   90.00
_cell.angle_beta   90.00
_cell.angle_gamma   90.00
#
_symmetry.space_group_name_H-M   'P 1'
#
loop_
_entity.id
_entity.type
_entity.pdbx_description
1 polymer ?
#
loop_
_entity_poly.entity_id
_entity_poly.type
_entity_poly.pdbx_seq_one_letter_code
_entity_poly.pdbx_strand_id
1 'polypeptide(L)'
;MKRINKEYLYLFFSFLTTLFINWGKKGIKNSHFDKILVVKLDHIGDVVTATPVFEALKNRYPEAHVSLLLGSWSKDVVKNNPNIDELILYDSSSFIRNKQRKHSLTYYFNILRT
;
A
#
# COMPACT_ATOMS: atom_id res chain seq x y z
N MET A 1 32.25 -4.42 34.16
CA MET A 1 31.78 -3.18 33.51
C MET A 1 31.21 -3.55 32.14
N LYS A 2 29.88 -3.71 32.01
CA LYS A 2 29.25 -4.25 30.78
C LYS A 2 29.32 -3.20 29.66
N ARG A 3 29.92 -3.57 28.53
CA ARG A 3 30.02 -2.75 27.32
C ARG A 3 28.61 -2.48 26.79
N ILE A 4 28.15 -1.23 26.89
CA ILE A 4 26.89 -0.82 26.26
C ILE A 4 27.07 -0.97 24.75
N ASN A 5 26.28 -1.85 24.13
CA ASN A 5 26.36 -2.11 22.71
C ASN A 5 25.84 -0.88 21.94
N LYS A 6 26.59 -0.45 20.91
CA LYS A 6 26.24 0.70 20.05
C LYS A 6 24.84 0.59 19.44
N GLU A 7 24.32 -0.63 19.28
CA GLU A 7 22.96 -0.92 18.82
C GLU A 7 21.88 -0.25 19.68
N TYR A 8 22.00 -0.31 21.01
CA TYR A 8 21.04 0.35 21.90
C TYR A 8 21.07 1.87 21.76
N LEU A 9 22.26 2.42 21.47
CA LEU A 9 22.42 3.84 21.22
C LEU A 9 21.72 4.24 19.92
N TYR A 10 21.85 3.46 18.84
CA TYR A 10 21.13 3.69 17.58
C TYR A 10 19.62 3.54 17.74
N LEU A 11 19.15 2.54 18.49
CA LEU A 11 17.72 2.39 18.79
C LEU A 11 17.18 3.59 19.57
N PHE A 12 17.95 4.08 20.55
CA PHE A 12 17.59 5.26 21.33
C PHE A 12 17.52 6.52 20.47
N PHE A 13 18.51 6.76 19.60
CA PHE A 13 18.47 7.90 18.67
C PHE A 13 17.36 7.77 17.63
N SER A 14 17.09 6.57 17.09
CA SER A 14 15.96 6.31 16.18
C SER A 14 14.60 6.58 16.82
N PHE A 15 14.46 6.19 18.09
CA PHE A 15 13.28 6.51 18.89
C PHE A 15 13.13 8.02 19.08
N LEU A 16 14.23 8.69 19.43
CA LEU A 16 14.25 10.14 19.63
C LEU A 16 13.90 10.89 18.34
N THR A 17 14.51 10.53 17.21
CA THR A 17 14.22 11.14 15.90
C THR A 17 12.77 10.89 15.48
N THR A 18 12.23 9.70 15.74
CA THR A 18 10.81 9.39 15.47
C THR A 18 9.87 10.27 16.29
N LEU A 19 10.20 10.55 17.56
CA LEU A 19 9.43 11.48 18.39
C LEU A 19 9.45 12.89 17.81
N PHE A 20 10.64 13.38 17.40
CA PHE A 20 10.78 14.71 16.80
C PHE A 20 10.05 14.83 15.45
N ILE A 21 10.12 13.81 14.59
CA ILE A 21 9.45 13.80 13.26
C ILE A 21 7.93 13.85 13.39
N ASN A 22 7.38 13.22 14.43
CA ASN A 22 5.93 13.20 14.66
C ASN A 22 5.45 14.32 15.58
N TRP A 23 6.37 15.09 16.18
CA TRP A 23 6.05 16.23 17.02
C TRP A 23 5.40 17.34 16.18
N GLY A 24 4.13 17.65 16.48
CA GLY A 24 3.41 18.72 15.79
C GLY A 24 2.66 18.30 14.53
N LYS A 25 2.68 17.00 14.14
CA LYS A 25 1.68 16.49 13.18
C LYS A 25 0.30 16.63 13.82
N LYS A 26 -0.44 17.66 13.41
CA LYS A 26 -1.86 17.80 13.74
C LYS A 26 -2.56 16.55 13.22
N GLY A 27 -3.24 15.82 14.11
CA GLY A 27 -4.15 14.76 13.71
C GLY A 27 -5.14 15.30 12.68
N ILE A 28 -5.67 14.40 11.85
CA ILE A 28 -6.74 14.73 10.91
C ILE A 28 -7.85 15.36 11.75
N LYS A 29 -8.15 16.65 11.53
CA LYS A 29 -9.27 17.33 12.20
C LYS A 29 -10.56 16.56 11.86
N ASN A 30 -11.68 16.85 12.53
CA ASN A 30 -12.99 16.40 12.08
C ASN A 30 -13.33 17.08 10.74
N SER A 31 -12.67 16.64 9.67
CA SER A 31 -12.90 17.04 8.30
C SER A 31 -13.86 16.03 7.70
N HIS A 32 -14.93 16.55 7.11
CA HIS A 32 -15.76 15.78 6.22
C HIS A 32 -14.95 15.42 4.98
N PHE A 33 -14.92 14.16 4.60
CA PHE A 33 -14.31 13.71 3.35
C PHE A 33 -15.41 13.16 2.48
N ASP A 34 -15.62 13.77 1.32
CA ASP A 34 -16.65 13.31 0.38
C ASP A 34 -16.15 12.15 -0.48
N LYS A 35 -14.83 12.03 -0.66
CA LYS A 35 -14.18 11.01 -1.51
C LYS A 35 -12.92 10.49 -0.85
N ILE A 36 -12.78 9.17 -0.80
CA ILE A 36 -11.64 8.46 -0.23
C ILE A 36 -11.17 7.41 -1.26
N LEU A 37 -9.89 7.47 -1.63
CA LEU A 37 -9.25 6.49 -2.48
C LEU A 37 -8.30 5.63 -1.65
N VAL A 38 -8.57 4.33 -1.60
CA VAL A 38 -7.64 3.33 -1.04
C VAL A 38 -6.82 2.76 -2.19
N VAL A 39 -5.50 2.75 -2.04
CA VAL A 39 -4.59 2.19 -3.06
C VAL A 39 -3.96 0.91 -2.54
N LYS A 40 -4.25 -0.21 -3.22
CA LYS A 40 -3.72 -1.53 -2.87
C LYS A 40 -3.36 -2.32 -4.14
N LEU A 41 -2.25 -1.93 -4.77
CA LEU A 41 -1.66 -2.57 -5.95
C LEU A 41 -0.79 -3.79 -5.61
N ASP A 42 -0.86 -4.27 -4.38
CA ASP A 42 -0.04 -5.36 -3.86
C ASP A 42 -0.62 -6.74 -4.25
N HIS A 43 -0.12 -7.81 -3.61
CA HIS A 43 -0.60 -9.16 -3.81
C HIS A 43 -1.98 -9.38 -3.16
N ILE A 44 -2.65 -10.48 -3.55
CA ILE A 44 -3.95 -10.88 -3.01
C ILE A 44 -3.98 -10.86 -1.48
N GLY A 45 -2.95 -11.38 -0.81
CA GLY A 45 -2.90 -11.43 0.66
C GLY A 45 -2.95 -10.06 1.32
N ASP A 46 -2.33 -9.05 0.71
CA ASP A 46 -2.33 -7.68 1.22
C ASP A 46 -3.69 -7.00 1.01
N VAL A 47 -4.43 -7.38 -0.03
CA VAL A 47 -5.81 -6.92 -0.26
C VAL A 47 -6.77 -7.55 0.75
N VAL A 48 -6.60 -8.86 1.04
CA VAL A 48 -7.41 -9.57 2.04
C VAL A 48 -7.27 -8.90 3.41
N THR A 49 -6.05 -8.61 3.85
CA THR A 49 -5.82 -7.99 5.17
C THR A 49 -6.30 -6.55 5.25
N ALA A 50 -6.44 -5.87 4.11
CA ALA A 50 -6.99 -4.52 4.03
C ALA A 50 -8.53 -4.46 4.06
N THR A 51 -9.24 -5.59 3.90
CA THR A 51 -10.71 -5.61 3.82
C THR A 51 -11.46 -4.93 4.99
N PRO A 52 -11.03 -5.01 6.27
CA PRO A 52 -11.74 -4.35 7.37
C PRO A 52 -11.67 -2.82 7.33
N VAL A 53 -10.73 -2.27 6.56
CA VAL A 53 -10.56 -0.81 6.42
C VAL A 53 -11.80 -0.18 5.79
N PHE A 54 -12.45 -0.84 4.83
CA PHE A 54 -13.60 -0.26 4.12
C PHE A 54 -14.80 -0.07 5.04
N GLU A 55 -15.08 -1.04 5.91
CA GLU A 55 -16.12 -0.92 6.94
C GLU A 55 -15.77 0.20 7.93
N ALA A 56 -14.52 0.27 8.41
CA ALA A 56 -14.09 1.32 9.31
C ALA A 56 -14.19 2.72 8.69
N LEU A 57 -13.90 2.84 7.39
CA LEU A 57 -14.06 4.09 6.64
C LEU A 57 -15.53 4.49 6.53
N LYS A 58 -16.43 3.57 6.16
CA LYS A 58 -17.86 3.85 6.09
C LYS A 58 -18.47 4.18 7.46
N ASN A 59 -18.03 3.51 8.53
CA ASN A 59 -18.48 3.84 9.88
C ASN A 59 -18.02 5.23 10.34
N ARG A 60 -16.83 5.67 9.92
CA ARG A 60 -16.28 6.98 10.29
C ARG A 60 -16.74 8.11 9.37
N TYR A 61 -16.94 7.81 8.09
CA TYR A 61 -17.34 8.75 7.04
C TYR A 61 -18.49 8.12 6.22
N PRO A 62 -19.73 8.07 6.77
CA PRO A 62 -20.85 7.37 6.14
C PRO A 62 -21.20 7.86 4.73
N GLU A 63 -21.09 9.17 4.52
CA GLU A 63 -21.41 9.83 3.24
C GLU A 63 -20.24 9.80 2.24
N ALA A 64 -19.07 9.31 2.63
CA ALA A 64 -17.91 9.29 1.76
C ALA A 64 -18.06 8.23 0.66
N HIS A 65 -17.74 8.62 -0.57
CA HIS A 65 -17.50 7.69 -1.67
C HIS A 65 -16.11 7.06 -1.51
N VAL A 66 -16.05 5.75 -1.33
CA VAL A 66 -14.85 4.95 -1.10
C VAL A 66 -14.53 4.13 -2.33
N SER A 67 -13.50 4.55 -3.07
CA SER A 67 -12.97 3.82 -4.23
C SER A 67 -11.73 3.00 -3.82
N LEU A 68 -11.55 1.84 -4.45
CA LEU A 68 -10.34 1.02 -4.30
C LEU A 68 -9.61 0.87 -5.64
N LEU A 69 -8.35 1.29 -5.68
CA LEU A 69 -7.41 1.04 -6.76
C LEU A 69 -6.64 -0.27 -6.50
N LEU A 70 -6.82 -1.27 -7.35
CA LEU A 70 -6.20 -2.58 -7.22
C LEU A 70 -5.86 -3.21 -8.59
N GLY A 71 -4.97 -4.19 -8.59
CA GLY A 71 -4.74 -5.02 -9.78
C GLY A 71 -5.89 -5.99 -10.03
N SER A 72 -6.15 -6.31 -11.30
CA SER A 72 -7.23 -7.24 -11.71
C SER A 72 -7.11 -8.62 -11.05
N TRP A 73 -5.89 -9.04 -10.75
CA TRP A 73 -5.59 -10.31 -10.05
C TRP A 73 -6.20 -10.40 -8.64
N SER A 74 -6.47 -9.29 -7.96
CA SER A 74 -7.04 -9.27 -6.62
C SER A 74 -8.53 -8.88 -6.59
N LYS A 75 -9.13 -8.58 -7.74
CA LYS A 75 -10.51 -8.08 -7.85
C LYS A 75 -11.52 -8.98 -7.14
N ASP A 76 -11.41 -10.29 -7.34
CA ASP A 76 -12.38 -11.26 -6.84
C ASP A 76 -12.45 -11.34 -5.31
N VAL A 77 -11.41 -10.88 -4.61
CA VAL A 77 -11.38 -10.79 -3.14
C VAL A 77 -12.37 -9.78 -2.61
N VAL A 78 -12.60 -8.68 -3.34
CA VAL A 78 -13.28 -7.49 -2.85
C VAL A 78 -14.51 -7.10 -3.65
N LYS A 79 -14.77 -7.75 -4.79
CA LYS A 79 -15.90 -7.43 -5.70
C LYS A 79 -17.29 -7.42 -5.07
N ASN A 80 -17.46 -8.14 -3.97
CA ASN A 80 -18.74 -8.26 -3.25
C ASN A 80 -18.73 -7.50 -1.92
N ASN A 81 -17.73 -6.66 -1.65
CA ASN A 81 -17.69 -5.88 -0.42
C ASN A 81 -18.64 -4.68 -0.53
N PRO A 82 -19.70 -4.60 0.29
CA PRO A 82 -20.69 -3.52 0.19
C PRO A 82 -20.15 -2.16 0.64
N ASN A 83 -19.00 -2.13 1.31
CA ASN A 83 -18.38 -0.91 1.81
C ASN A 83 -17.45 -0.23 0.77
N ILE A 84 -17.37 -0.78 -0.45
CA ILE A 84 -16.60 -0.23 -1.55
C ILE A 84 -17.57 0.22 -2.64
N ASP A 85 -17.60 1.52 -2.93
CA ASP A 85 -18.52 2.08 -3.91
C ASP A 85 -18.01 1.88 -5.35
N GLU A 86 -16.69 1.79 -5.52
CA GLU A 86 -16.06 1.69 -6.83
C GLU A 86 -14.74 0.91 -6.80
N LEU A 87 -14.54 0.04 -7.81
CA LEU A 87 -13.28 -0.66 -8.05
C LEU A 87 -12.60 -0.10 -9.29
N ILE A 88 -11.39 0.43 -9.10
CA ILE A 88 -10.53 0.94 -10.17
C ILE A 88 -9.44 -0.10 -10.42
N LEU A 89 -9.49 -0.75 -11.59
CA LEU A 89 -8.51 -1.76 -11.95
C LEU A 89 -7.28 -1.13 -12.61
N TYR A 90 -6.10 -1.47 -12.12
CA TYR A 90 -4.84 -1.00 -12.66
C TYR A 90 -3.81 -2.11 -12.79
N ASP A 91 -3.59 -2.52 -14.04
CA ASP A 91 -2.66 -3.58 -14.41
C ASP A 91 -1.40 -2.98 -15.04
N SER A 92 -0.46 -2.56 -14.20
CA SER A 92 0.85 -2.09 -14.68
C SER A 92 1.87 -3.22 -14.71
N SER A 93 2.67 -3.23 -15.79
CA SER A 93 3.76 -4.21 -16.01
C SER A 93 4.79 -4.22 -14.88
N SER A 94 4.93 -3.11 -14.15
CA SER A 94 5.81 -2.99 -12.97
C SER A 94 5.29 -3.77 -11.75
N PHE A 95 3.98 -3.98 -11.64
CA PHE A 95 3.33 -4.68 -10.51
C PHE A 95 2.97 -6.13 -10.85
N ILE A 96 2.94 -6.49 -12.13
CA ILE A 96 2.77 -7.87 -12.57
C ILE A 96 4.06 -8.64 -12.27
N ARG A 97 4.05 -9.43 -11.19
CA ARG A 97 5.14 -10.35 -10.82
C ARG A 97 5.32 -11.52 -11.79
N ASN A 98 4.57 -11.54 -12.89
CA ASN A 98 4.86 -12.39 -14.03
C ASN A 98 5.87 -11.71 -14.97
N LYS A 99 7.02 -11.36 -14.41
CA LYS A 99 8.25 -11.40 -15.19
C LYS A 99 8.45 -12.88 -15.47
N GLN A 100 7.92 -13.39 -16.58
CA GLN A 100 8.60 -14.50 -17.23
C GLN A 100 10.03 -13.99 -17.40
N ARG A 101 10.93 -14.42 -16.50
CA ARG A 101 12.36 -14.41 -16.74
C ARG A 101 12.60 -15.39 -17.88
N LYS A 102 12.14 -15.05 -19.08
CA LYS A 102 12.72 -15.55 -20.30
C LYS A 102 14.09 -14.88 -20.35
N HIS A 103 15.05 -15.46 -19.65
CA HIS A 103 16.47 -15.35 -20.00
C HIS A 103 16.67 -16.05 -21.36
N SER A 104 15.94 -15.60 -22.38
CA SER A 104 16.24 -15.97 -23.75
C SER A 104 17.38 -15.06 -24.18
N LEU A 105 18.50 -15.66 -24.60
CA LEU A 105 19.63 -14.96 -25.21
C LEU A 105 19.18 -13.99 -26.32
N THR A 106 18.02 -14.25 -26.95
CA THR A 106 17.38 -13.38 -27.95
C THR A 106 17.16 -11.95 -27.45
N TYR A 107 16.86 -11.73 -26.16
CA TYR A 107 16.67 -10.36 -25.62
C TYR A 107 18.00 -9.58 -25.58
N TYR A 108 19.08 -10.23 -25.16
CA TYR A 108 20.41 -9.62 -25.15
C TYR A 108 20.94 -9.36 -26.56
N PHE A 109 20.70 -10.29 -27.50
CA PHE A 109 21.09 -10.10 -28.90
C PHE A 109 20.35 -8.95 -29.60
N ASN A 110 19.11 -8.65 -29.22
CA ASN A 110 18.37 -7.52 -29.81
C ASN A 110 18.83 -6.17 -29.25
N ILE A 111 19.25 -6.11 -27.98
CA ILE A 111 19.82 -4.88 -27.39
C ILE A 111 21.19 -4.56 -28.00
N LEU A 112 22.02 -5.56 -28.27
CA LEU A 112 23.37 -5.36 -28.83
C LEU A 112 23.39 -5.14 -30.35
N ARG A 113 22.24 -5.21 -31.02
CA ARG A 113 22.10 -4.98 -32.47
C ARG A 113 21.57 -3.57 -32.80
N THR A 114 21.28 -2.75 -31.78
CA THR A 114 20.89 -1.34 -31.96
C THR A 114 22.11 -0.46 -31.68
#